data_AF-A0A8T5SRQ4-F1
#
_entry.id   AF-A0A8T5SRQ4-F1
#
_cell.length_a   1.000
_cell.length_b   1.000
_cell.length_c   1.000
_cell.angle_alpha   90.00
_cell.angle_beta   90.00
_cell.angle_gamma   90.00
#
_symmetry.space_group_name_H-M   'P 1'
#
loop_
_entity.id
_entity.type
_entity.pdbx_description
1 polymer ?
#
loop_
_entity_poly.entity_id
_entity_poly.type
_entity_poly.pdbx_seq_one_letter_code
_entity_poly.pdbx_strand_id
1 'polypeptide(L)'
;MVEKRNPLMVLILIIITFGIYALVWMVKTKNEMNELGANIPTAWFIIIPILNIYWFWKYCEGFAIATQKMEAIILFLIYLIFSPAAVWIVQAGLNEKAQ
;
A
#
# COMPACT_ATOMS: atom_id res chain seq x y z
N MET A 1 -3.98 -13.57 -5.09
CA MET A 1 -3.23 -13.42 -6.35
C MET A 1 -3.01 -11.94 -6.58
N VAL A 2 -1.83 -11.52 -7.09
CA VAL A 2 -1.54 -10.11 -7.37
C VAL A 2 -2.35 -9.62 -8.58
N GLU A 3 -3.16 -8.59 -8.40
CA GLU A 3 -4.00 -8.07 -9.48
C GLU A 3 -3.34 -6.86 -10.15
N LYS A 4 -3.31 -6.88 -11.49
CA LYS A 4 -2.87 -5.73 -12.27
C LYS A 4 -3.96 -4.65 -12.26
N ARG A 5 -3.65 -3.46 -11.72
CA ARG A 5 -4.57 -2.32 -11.67
C ARG A 5 -3.93 -1.07 -12.25
N ASN A 6 -4.71 -0.23 -12.93
CA ASN A 6 -4.21 1.04 -13.45
C ASN A 6 -3.93 2.02 -12.27
N PRO A 7 -2.68 2.48 -12.06
CA PRO A 7 -2.34 3.40 -10.95
C PRO A 7 -3.13 4.72 -10.98
N LEU A 8 -3.42 5.25 -12.18
CA LEU A 8 -4.21 6.46 -12.33
C LEU A 8 -5.66 6.25 -11.89
N MET A 9 -6.24 5.10 -12.22
CA MET A 9 -7.61 4.76 -11.81
C MET A 9 -7.71 4.62 -10.29
N VAL A 10 -6.69 4.04 -9.64
CA VAL A 10 -6.62 3.95 -8.18
C VAL A 10 -6.68 5.35 -7.56
N LEU A 11 -5.87 6.30 -8.05
CA LEU A 11 -5.87 7.68 -7.57
C LEU A 11 -7.21 8.39 -7.78
N ILE A 12 -7.80 8.24 -8.97
CA ILE A 12 -9.11 8.82 -9.28
C ILE A 12 -10.18 8.29 -8.32
N LEU A 13 -10.20 6.99 -8.05
CA LEU A 13 -11.15 6.39 -7.11
C LEU A 13 -10.92 6.87 -5.68
N ILE A 14 -9.68 7.05 -5.25
CA ILE A 14 -9.37 7.64 -3.93
C ILE A 14 -10.01 9.02 -3.82
N ILE A 15 -9.91 9.86 -4.86
CA ILE A 15 -10.47 11.22 -4.85
C ILE A 15 -12.00 11.18 -4.87
N ILE A 16 -12.60 10.42 -5.78
CA ILE A 16 -14.07 10.35 -5.96
C ILE A 16 -14.77 9.79 -4.71
N THR A 17 -14.11 8.86 -4.00
CA THR A 17 -14.65 8.24 -2.79
C THR A 17 -14.19 8.93 -1.51
N PHE A 18 -13.59 10.12 -1.59
CA PHE A 18 -13.11 10.89 -0.44
C PHE A 18 -12.19 10.08 0.49
N GLY A 19 -11.27 9.30 -0.09
CA GLY A 19 -10.28 8.51 0.65
C GLY A 19 -10.77 7.13 1.10
N ILE A 20 -12.08 6.82 1.02
CA ILE A 20 -12.60 5.51 1.44
C ILE A 20 -11.99 4.39 0.59
N TYR A 21 -11.87 4.60 -0.73
CA TYR A 21 -11.22 3.63 -1.59
C TYR A 21 -9.74 3.42 -1.26
N ALA A 22 -9.04 4.40 -0.68
CA ALA A 22 -7.66 4.20 -0.25
C ALA A 22 -7.55 3.08 0.79
N LEU A 23 -8.49 3.03 1.75
CA LEU A 23 -8.54 1.98 2.78
C LEU A 23 -8.81 0.61 2.15
N VAL A 24 -9.79 0.53 1.24
CA VAL A 24 -10.11 -0.72 0.53
C VAL A 24 -8.92 -1.20 -0.29
N TRP A 25 -8.27 -0.30 -1.02
CA TRP A 25 -7.10 -0.59 -1.82
C TRP A 25 -5.93 -1.07 -0.94
N MET A 26 -5.64 -0.40 0.18
CA MET A 26 -4.61 -0.82 1.13
C MET A 26 -4.88 -2.22 1.70
N VAL A 27 -6.14 -2.57 1.96
CA VAL A 27 -6.49 -3.93 2.42
C VAL A 27 -6.22 -4.96 1.33
N LYS A 28 -6.50 -4.64 0.07
CA LYS A 28 -6.24 -5.56 -1.06
C LYS A 28 -4.74 -5.76 -1.28
N THR A 29 -4.01 -4.67 -1.41
CA THR A 29 -2.56 -4.70 -1.66
C THR A 29 -1.78 -5.28 -0.48
N LYS A 30 -2.22 -5.12 0.77
CA LYS A 30 -1.59 -5.82 1.90
C LYS A 30 -1.69 -7.34 1.76
N ASN A 31 -2.83 -7.85 1.28
CA ASN A 31 -3.04 -9.27 1.15
C ASN A 31 -2.14 -9.81 0.03
N GLU A 32 -2.04 -9.10 -1.08
CA GLU A 32 -1.10 -9.40 -2.18
C GLU A 32 0.35 -9.38 -1.71
N MET A 33 0.76 -8.38 -0.94
CA MET A 33 2.10 -8.32 -0.36
C MET A 33 2.36 -9.47 0.60
N ASN A 34 1.37 -9.87 1.41
CA ASN A 34 1.49 -11.01 2.30
C ASN A 34 1.60 -12.33 1.54
N GLU A 35 0.89 -12.49 0.41
CA GLU A 35 1.06 -13.62 -0.49
C GLU A 35 2.47 -13.66 -1.11
N LEU A 36 3.11 -12.51 -1.28
CA LEU A 36 4.50 -12.35 -1.72
C LEU A 36 5.53 -12.46 -0.57
N GLY A 37 5.12 -12.88 0.62
CA GLY A 37 6.01 -13.15 1.76
C GLY A 37 6.15 -12.02 2.77
N ALA A 38 5.40 -10.92 2.63
CA ALA A 38 5.30 -9.92 3.68
C ALA A 38 4.48 -10.43 4.89
N ASN A 39 4.63 -9.75 6.04
CA ASN A 39 3.82 -10.01 7.22
C ASN A 39 3.21 -8.70 7.74
N ILE A 40 2.16 -8.26 7.05
CA ILE A 40 1.36 -7.09 7.38
C ILE A 40 0.15 -7.53 8.21
N PRO A 41 -0.03 -6.98 9.42
CA PRO A 41 -1.15 -7.35 10.30
C PRO A 41 -2.53 -6.97 9.73
N THR A 42 -3.59 -7.33 10.45
CA THR A 42 -4.97 -7.03 10.04
C THR A 42 -5.20 -5.53 9.94
N ALA A 43 -6.02 -5.10 8.97
CA ALA A 43 -6.30 -3.68 8.74
C ALA A 43 -7.12 -3.02 9.87
N TRP A 44 -7.66 -3.80 10.81
CA TRP A 44 -8.35 -3.27 11.99
C TRP A 44 -7.47 -2.34 12.83
N PHE A 45 -6.14 -2.50 12.75
CA PHE A 45 -5.19 -1.64 13.46
C PHE A 45 -5.20 -0.19 12.95
N ILE A 46 -5.68 0.05 11.73
CA ILE A 46 -5.82 1.40 11.15
C ILE A 46 -6.79 2.27 11.97
N ILE A 47 -7.78 1.68 12.65
CA ILE A 47 -8.80 2.42 13.40
C ILE A 47 -8.24 2.97 14.72
N ILE A 48 -7.22 2.30 15.28
CA ILE A 48 -6.65 2.66 16.58
C ILE A 48 -5.46 3.62 16.33
N PRO A 49 -5.47 4.88 16.83
CA PRO A 49 -4.50 5.90 16.43
C PRO A 49 -3.03 5.49 16.54
N ILE A 50 -2.64 4.82 17.63
CA ILE A 50 -1.25 4.38 17.85
C ILE A 50 -0.90 3.18 16.96
N LEU A 51 -1.81 2.22 16.84
CA LEU A 51 -1.59 1.04 16.00
C LEU A 51 -1.68 1.37 14.50
N ASN A 52 -2.31 2.49 14.13
CA ASN A 52 -2.36 2.99 12.77
C ASN A 52 -0.95 3.27 12.23
N ILE A 53 -0.12 3.97 13.01
CA ILE A 53 1.26 4.29 12.61
C ILE A 53 2.09 3.03 12.48
N TYR A 54 1.97 2.11 13.46
CA TYR A 54 2.64 0.81 13.39
C TYR A 54 2.21 0.02 12.15
N TRP A 55 0.90 -0.08 11.91
CA TRP A 55 0.35 -0.79 10.75
C TRP A 55 0.85 -0.19 9.44
N PHE A 56 0.92 1.14 9.37
CA PHE A 56 1.41 1.85 8.20
C PHE A 56 2.90 1.61 7.93
N TRP A 57 3.71 1.56 8.99
CA TRP A 57 5.11 1.14 8.88
C TRP A 57 5.22 -0.30 8.34
N LYS A 58 4.46 -1.25 8.91
CA LYS A 58 4.44 -2.65 8.43
C LYS A 58 4.00 -2.75 6.97
N TYR A 59 3.08 -1.90 6.53
CA TYR A 59 2.66 -1.82 5.13
C TYR A 59 3.82 -1.40 4.21
N CYS A 60 4.60 -0.38 4.61
CA CYS A 60 5.79 0.04 3.86
C CYS A 60 6.89 -1.02 3.84
N GLU A 61 7.13 -1.70 4.96
CA GLU A 61 8.03 -2.88 5.02
C GLU A 61 7.56 -3.99 4.10
N GLY A 62 6.26 -4.27 4.08
CA GLY A 62 5.68 -5.29 3.23
C GLY A 62 5.88 -5.00 1.75
N PHE A 63 5.81 -3.73 1.33
CA PHE A 63 6.12 -3.34 -0.04
C PHE A 63 7.59 -3.57 -0.39
N ALA A 64 8.51 -3.20 0.51
CA ALA A 64 9.94 -3.43 0.32
C ALA A 64 10.25 -4.93 0.17
N ILE A 65 9.64 -5.78 1.01
CA ILE A 65 9.76 -7.24 0.93
C ILE A 65 9.21 -7.78 -0.39
N ALA A 66 7.98 -7.39 -0.75
CA ALA A 66 7.25 -7.93 -1.89
C ALA A 66 7.85 -7.52 -3.24
N THR A 67 8.37 -6.29 -3.35
CA THR A 67 8.81 -5.73 -4.63
C THR A 67 10.32 -5.59 -4.78
N GLN A 68 11.06 -5.49 -3.65
CA GLN A 68 12.51 -5.24 -3.62
C GLN A 68 12.94 -3.97 -4.40
N LYS A 69 12.03 -3.01 -4.57
CA LYS A 69 12.28 -1.80 -5.37
C LYS A 69 12.85 -0.63 -4.59
N MET A 70 12.50 -0.53 -3.31
CA MET A 70 12.95 0.54 -2.45
C MET A 70 12.83 0.14 -0.99
N GLU A 71 13.58 0.83 -0.14
CA GLU A 71 13.52 0.65 1.30
C GLU A 71 12.19 1.18 1.86
N ALA A 72 11.73 0.53 2.94
CA ALA A 72 10.48 0.87 3.61
C ALA A 72 10.44 2.33 4.09
N ILE A 73 11.57 2.83 4.61
CA ILE A 73 11.68 4.20 5.11
C ILE A 73 11.48 5.24 4.00
N ILE A 74 11.97 4.97 2.79
CA ILE A 74 11.82 5.88 1.66
C ILE A 74 10.34 5.96 1.27
N LEU A 75 9.68 4.82 1.13
CA LEU A 75 8.25 4.80 0.83
C LEU A 75 7.42 5.48 1.92
N PHE A 76 7.75 5.25 3.20
CA PHE A 76 7.09 5.89 4.34
C PHE A 76 7.20 7.42 4.30
N LEU A 77 8.39 7.95 4.00
CA LEU A 77 8.61 9.40 3.86
C LEU A 77 7.85 9.98 2.67
N ILE A 78 7.78 9.26 1.54
CA ILE A 78 7.00 9.70 0.38
C ILE A 78 5.50 9.75 0.75
N TYR A 79 5.00 8.76 1.48
CA TYR A 79 3.63 8.77 1.97
C TYR A 79 3.32 10.00 2.85
N LEU A 80 4.26 10.40 3.70
CA LEU A 80 4.11 11.55 4.61
C LEU A 80 4.11 12.89 3.85
N ILE A 81 4.97 13.03 2.83
CA ILE A 81 5.13 14.27 2.08
C ILE A 81 4.08 14.39 0.96
N PHE A 82 3.84 13.30 0.23
CA PHE A 82 3.00 13.28 -0.95
C PHE A 82 2.38 11.89 -1.21
N SER A 83 1.29 11.60 -0.51
CA SER A 83 0.58 10.32 -0.57
C SER A 83 0.17 9.86 -1.98
N PRO A 84 -0.21 10.72 -2.96
CA PRO A 84 -0.54 10.26 -4.30
C PRO A 84 0.65 9.58 -5.03
N ALA A 85 1.87 10.09 -4.85
CA ALA A 85 3.05 9.46 -5.43
C ALA A 85 3.33 8.10 -4.80
N ALA A 86 3.17 7.95 -3.49
CA ALA A 86 3.34 6.67 -2.82
C ALA A 86 2.33 5.62 -3.32
N VAL A 87 1.04 5.99 -3.47
CA VAL A 87 0.02 5.10 -4.05
C VAL A 87 0.39 4.67 -5.46
N TRP A 88 0.88 5.60 -6.29
CA TRP A 88 1.34 5.29 -7.64
C TRP A 88 2.49 4.29 -7.62
N ILE A 89 3.53 4.55 -6.81
CA ILE A 89 4.71 3.69 -6.68
C ILE A 89 4.33 2.29 -6.24
N VAL A 90 3.47 2.18 -5.23
CA VAL A 90 3.01 0.88 -4.72
C VAL A 90 2.27 0.11 -5.80
N GLN A 91 1.31 0.75 -6.48
CA GLN A 91 0.55 0.06 -7.52
C GLN A 91 1.43 -0.32 -8.71
N ALA A 92 2.35 0.54 -9.14
CA ALA A 92 3.28 0.25 -10.22
C ALA A 92 4.22 -0.92 -9.85
N GLY A 93 4.73 -0.95 -8.62
CA GLY A 93 5.58 -2.03 -8.13
C GLY A 93 4.87 -3.38 -8.04
N LEU A 94 3.62 -3.40 -7.56
CA LEU A 94 2.81 -4.62 -7.50
C LEU A 94 2.39 -5.11 -8.89
N ASN A 95 2.09 -4.22 -9.82
CA ASN A 95 1.73 -4.58 -11.19
C ASN A 95 2.82 -5.37 -11.93
N GLU A 96 4.10 -5.17 -11.58
CA GLU A 96 5.21 -5.93 -12.15
C GLU A 96 5.33 -7.35 -11.56
N LYS A 97 4.70 -7.59 -10.41
CA LYS A 97 4.59 -8.91 -9.77
C LYS A 97 3.30 -9.64 -10.16
N ALA A 98 2.37 -8.97 -10.83
CA ALA A 98 1.18 -9.59 -11.40
C ALA A 98 1.57 -10.40 -12.63
N GLN A 99 1.53 -11.73 -12.52
CA GLN A 99 1.69 -12.69 -13.61
C GLN A 99 0.33 -13.00 -14.26
#